data_AF-A0A4C1SUB1-F1
#
_entry.id   AF-A0A4C1SUB1-F1
#
_cell.length_a   1.000
_cell.length_b   1.000
_cell.length_c   1.000
_cell.angle_alpha   90.00
_cell.angle_beta   90.00
_cell.angle_gamma   90.00
#
_symmetry.space_group_name_H-M   'P 1'
#
loop_
_entity.id
_entity.type
_entity.pdbx_description
1 polymer ?
#
loop_
_entity_poly.entity_id
_entity_poly.type
_entity_poly.pdbx_seq_one_letter_code
_entity_poly.pdbx_strand_id
1 'polypeptide(L)'
;MITPEQFAEVLCDDLDLNPIPFVPAIAQAIRQQIEAFPSEPPIIEESCDQRVIVKLNIHVVDVPFRNPSDADAWAPFLETLTDAEMERKIRDQDRNTRRMRRLANTTT
;
A
#
# COMPACT_ATOMS: atom_id res chain seq x y z
N MET A 1 15.54 -12.59 -3.29
CA MET A 1 14.19 -12.00 -3.37
C MET A 1 13.78 -11.70 -1.95
N ILE A 2 13.37 -10.46 -1.65
CA ILE A 2 12.85 -10.07 -0.34
C ILE A 2 11.34 -10.36 -0.29
N THR A 3 10.85 -11.04 0.74
CA THR A 3 9.41 -11.28 0.91
C THR A 3 8.75 -10.13 1.69
N PRO A 4 7.42 -9.93 1.56
CA PRO A 4 6.71 -8.95 2.39
C PRO A 4 6.91 -9.15 3.89
N GLU A 5 7.02 -10.39 4.35
CA GLU A 5 7.34 -10.75 5.75
C GLU A 5 8.73 -10.26 6.14
N GLN A 6 9.75 -10.54 5.33
CA GLN A 6 11.13 -10.13 5.62
C GLN A 6 11.26 -8.59 5.69
N PHE A 7 10.55 -7.88 4.82
CA PHE A 7 10.48 -6.42 4.90
C PHE A 7 9.76 -5.95 6.17
N ALA A 8 8.63 -6.58 6.52
CA ALA A 8 7.84 -6.21 7.69
C ALA A 8 8.58 -6.49 9.00
N GLU A 9 9.40 -7.56 9.08
CA GLU A 9 10.27 -7.85 10.21
C GLU A 9 11.29 -6.73 10.44
N VAL A 10 12.02 -6.34 9.40
CA VAL A 10 13.00 -5.23 9.46
C VAL A 10 12.32 -3.92 9.84
N LEU A 11 11.16 -3.62 9.25
CA LEU A 11 10.41 -2.40 9.57
C LEU A 11 9.93 -2.37 11.04
N CYS A 12 9.55 -3.52 11.61
CA CYS A 12 9.17 -3.58 13.02
C CYS A 12 10.39 -3.42 13.94
N ASP A 13 11.55 -3.97 13.55
CA ASP A 13 12.82 -3.81 14.28
C ASP A 13 13.27 -2.32 14.27
N ASP A 14 13.27 -1.67 13.10
CA ASP A 14 13.65 -0.26 12.95
C ASP A 14 12.76 0.72 13.75
N LEU A 15 11.49 0.34 14.00
CA LEU A 15 10.48 1.16 14.68
C LEU A 15 10.18 0.71 16.12
N ASP A 16 10.93 -0.26 16.65
CA ASP A 16 10.72 -0.84 18.00
C ASP A 16 9.27 -1.35 18.24
N LEU A 17 8.67 -1.97 17.22
CA LEU A 17 7.30 -2.51 17.28
C LEU A 17 7.29 -4.00 17.67
N ASN A 18 6.23 -4.44 18.37
CA ASN A 18 6.04 -5.87 18.65
C ASN A 18 5.75 -6.63 17.34
N PRO A 19 6.61 -7.55 16.89
CA PRO A 19 6.47 -8.18 15.58
C PRO A 19 5.22 -9.08 15.48
N ILE A 20 4.73 -9.64 16.59
CA ILE A 20 3.64 -10.63 16.61
C ILE A 20 2.36 -10.13 15.92
N PRO A 21 1.80 -8.96 16.30
CA PRO A 21 0.64 -8.40 15.61
C PRO A 21 0.98 -7.66 14.31
N PHE A 22 2.15 -7.03 14.22
CA PHE A 22 2.43 -6.07 13.14
C PHE A 22 3.00 -6.71 11.87
N VAL A 23 3.87 -7.72 11.98
CA VAL A 23 4.47 -8.38 10.81
C VAL A 23 3.40 -8.99 9.90
N PRO A 24 2.44 -9.80 10.40
CA PRO A 24 1.39 -10.38 9.55
C PRO A 24 0.49 -9.31 8.91
N ALA A 25 0.18 -8.25 9.65
CA ALA A 25 -0.69 -7.17 9.18
C ALA A 25 -0.03 -6.36 8.04
N ILE A 26 1.24 -5.97 8.21
CA ILE A 26 2.01 -5.23 7.20
C ILE A 26 2.20 -6.10 5.95
N ALA A 27 2.63 -7.36 6.12
CA ALA A 27 2.84 -8.27 5.00
C ALA A 27 1.54 -8.52 4.20
N GLN A 28 0.41 -8.68 4.90
CA GLN A 28 -0.88 -8.84 4.25
C GLN A 28 -1.34 -7.57 3.52
N ALA A 29 -1.11 -6.39 4.10
CA ALA A 29 -1.43 -5.13 3.45
C ALA A 29 -0.61 -4.93 2.15
N ILE A 30 0.68 -5.31 2.15
CA ILE A 30 1.54 -5.27 0.96
C ILE A 30 1.00 -6.22 -0.12
N ARG A 31 0.66 -7.47 0.24
CA ARG A 31 0.06 -8.43 -0.71
C ARG A 31 -1.22 -7.90 -1.33
N GLN A 32 -2.13 -7.35 -0.52
CA GLN A 32 -3.38 -6.78 -1.01
C GLN A 32 -3.15 -5.62 -1.98
N GLN A 33 -2.16 -4.77 -1.73
CA GLN A 33 -1.80 -3.67 -2.65
C GLN A 33 -1.24 -4.20 -3.97
N ILE A 34 -0.43 -5.27 -3.94
CA ILE A 34 0.10 -5.93 -5.13
C ILE A 34 -1.03 -6.59 -5.93
N GLU A 35 -1.93 -7.32 -5.27
CA GLU A 35 -3.07 -8.00 -5.92
C GLU A 35 -4.07 -7.00 -6.52
N ALA A 36 -4.27 -5.84 -5.89
CA ALA A 36 -5.13 -4.79 -6.41
C ALA A 36 -4.54 -4.07 -7.64
N PHE A 37 -3.27 -4.31 -7.96
CA PHE A 37 -2.57 -3.70 -9.09
C PHE A 37 -2.49 -4.70 -10.27
N PRO A 38 -3.01 -4.38 -11.47
CA PRO A 38 -3.51 -3.10 -11.96
C PRO A 38 -5.04 -2.97 -11.84
N SER A 39 -5.54 -1.86 -11.29
CA SER A 39 -6.98 -1.61 -11.14
C SER A 39 -7.69 -1.14 -12.43
N GLU A 40 -7.04 -1.21 -13.60
CA GLU A 40 -7.71 -1.11 -14.90
C GLU A 40 -7.71 -2.49 -15.57
N PRO A 41 -8.85 -2.96 -16.13
CA PRO A 41 -8.80 -4.15 -16.96
C PRO A 41 -7.88 -3.85 -18.15
N PRO A 42 -6.86 -4.69 -18.44
CA PRO A 42 -6.23 -4.62 -19.75
C PRO A 42 -7.35 -4.86 -20.76
N ILE A 43 -7.51 -3.97 -21.73
CA ILE A 43 -8.34 -4.24 -22.90
C ILE A 43 -7.74 -5.52 -23.51
N ILE A 44 -8.42 -6.64 -23.32
CA ILE A 44 -7.93 -7.97 -23.68
C ILE A 44 -8.06 -8.08 -25.20
N GLU A 45 -7.02 -7.70 -25.93
CA GLU A 45 -6.77 -8.32 -27.23
C GLU A 45 -5.89 -9.54 -26.98
N GLU A 46 -6.50 -10.72 -27.19
CA GLU A 46 -5.85 -12.01 -27.13
C GLU A 46 -4.59 -11.99 -28.01
N SER A 47 -3.49 -12.55 -27.49
CA SER A 47 -2.16 -12.70 -28.11
C SER A 47 -1.20 -11.50 -27.98
N CYS A 48 -0.43 -11.48 -26.89
CA CYS A 48 0.98 -11.06 -26.87
C CYS A 48 1.53 -11.20 -25.43
N ASP A 49 2.79 -11.61 -25.31
CA ASP A 49 3.67 -11.53 -24.13
C ASP A 49 3.26 -10.37 -23.18
N GLN A 50 2.55 -10.69 -22.09
CA GLN A 50 1.86 -9.70 -21.27
C GLN A 50 2.84 -8.97 -20.35
N ARG A 51 3.50 -7.96 -20.91
CA ARG A 51 4.32 -7.00 -20.17
C ARG A 51 3.40 -5.99 -19.50
N VAL A 52 3.15 -6.17 -18.21
CA VAL A 52 2.46 -5.18 -17.39
C VAL A 52 3.31 -3.91 -17.34
N ILE A 53 2.79 -2.79 -17.83
CA ILE A 53 3.40 -1.47 -17.61
C ILE A 53 3.08 -1.09 -16.17
N VAL A 54 3.95 -1.50 -15.26
CA VAL A 54 3.99 -0.87 -13.93
C VAL A 54 4.42 0.57 -14.19
N LYS A 55 3.55 1.56 -13.93
CA LYS A 55 3.96 2.97 -13.75
C LYS A 55 4.75 3.09 -12.44
N LEU A 56 5.85 2.36 -12.39
CA LEU A 56 6.97 2.67 -11.56
C LEU A 56 7.45 4.01 -12.13
N ASN A 57 7.29 5.08 -11.36
CA ASN A 57 8.17 6.25 -11.52
C ASN A 57 9.58 5.83 -11.11
N ILE A 58 10.14 4.79 -11.76
CA ILE A 58 11.56 4.65 -11.92
C ILE A 58 11.90 5.75 -12.91
N HIS A 59 11.99 6.98 -12.41
CA HIS A 59 12.99 7.85 -12.97
C HIS A 59 14.27 7.04 -12.89
N VAL A 60 14.98 6.89 -14.01
CA VAL A 60 16.38 6.49 -13.92
C VAL A 60 16.95 7.43 -12.88
N VAL A 61 17.38 6.84 -11.76
CA VAL A 61 17.76 7.60 -10.58
C VAL A 61 19.11 8.24 -10.94
N ASP A 62 19.06 9.39 -11.61
CA ASP A 62 20.25 10.14 -12.01
C ASP A 62 21.05 10.57 -10.77
N VAL A 63 20.34 10.75 -9.65
CA VAL A 63 20.90 11.07 -8.34
C VAL A 63 20.33 10.10 -7.31
N PRO A 64 21.16 9.34 -6.56
CA PRO A 64 20.70 8.31 -5.61
C PRO A 64 19.99 8.87 -4.37
N PHE A 65 19.81 10.19 -4.30
CA PHE A 65 19.19 10.89 -3.19
C PHE A 65 17.85 11.46 -3.62
N ARG A 66 16.82 11.20 -2.81
CA ARG A 66 15.56 11.92 -2.90
C ARG A 66 15.77 13.37 -2.51
N ASN A 67 15.03 14.29 -3.13
CA ASN A 67 14.99 15.69 -2.70
C ASN A 67 14.60 15.75 -1.21
N PRO A 68 15.38 16.44 -0.35
CA PRO A 68 15.07 16.54 1.08
C PRO A 68 13.65 16.99 1.40
N SER A 69 13.04 17.87 0.57
CA SER A 69 11.65 18.31 0.77
C SER A 69 10.62 17.18 0.67
N ASP A 70 10.95 16.13 -0.09
CA ASP A 70 10.06 15.00 -0.33
C ASP A 70 10.45 13.80 0.53
N ALA A 71 11.61 13.83 1.21
CA ALA A 71 12.11 12.70 1.99
C ALA A 71 11.20 12.37 3.16
N ASP A 72 10.76 13.39 3.89
CA ASP A 72 9.92 13.23 5.08
C ASP A 72 8.56 12.59 4.75
N ALA A 73 8.03 12.85 3.55
CA ALA A 73 6.76 12.26 3.10
C ALA A 73 6.85 10.76 2.81
N TRP A 74 8.06 10.20 2.70
CA TRP A 74 8.30 8.77 2.44
C TRP A 74 8.74 8.01 3.70
N ALA A 75 8.96 8.71 4.81
CA ALA A 75 9.24 8.09 6.09
C ALA A 75 7.97 7.45 6.66
N PRO A 76 8.08 6.32 7.38
CA PRO A 76 6.96 5.78 8.12
C PRO A 76 6.51 6.77 9.20
N PHE A 77 5.19 6.89 9.39
CA PHE A 77 4.60 7.73 10.42
C PHE A 77 3.82 6.85 11.41
N LEU A 78 4.14 6.99 12.70
CA LEU A 78 3.49 6.28 13.80
C LEU A 78 2.84 7.29 14.75
N GLU A 79 1.57 7.06 15.08
CA GLU A 79 0.83 7.86 16.06
C GLU A 79 0.08 6.94 17.01
N THR A 80 0.06 7.29 18.30
CA THR A 80 -0.81 6.64 19.28
C THR A 80 -2.19 7.27 19.20
N LEU A 81 -3.21 6.44 19.00
CA LEU A 81 -4.60 6.87 18.97
C LEU A 81 -5.31 6.45 20.25
N THR A 82 -6.20 7.30 20.73
CA THR A 82 -7.19 6.90 21.74
C THR A 82 -8.20 5.92 21.15
N ASP A 83 -8.88 5.16 22.00
CA ASP A 83 -9.94 4.23 21.57
C ASP A 83 -11.00 4.92 20.72
N ALA A 84 -11.39 6.15 21.10
CA ALA A 84 -12.35 6.95 20.36
C ALA A 84 -11.87 7.34 18.95
N GLU A 85 -10.59 7.70 18.81
CA GLU A 85 -9.97 8.04 17.52
C GLU A 85 -9.81 6.81 16.63
N MET A 86 -9.37 5.69 17.21
CA MET A 86 -9.25 4.41 16.50
C MET A 86 -10.62 3.96 15.97
N GLU A 87 -11.64 3.97 16.82
CA GLU A 87 -13.00 3.57 16.44
C GLU A 87 -13.59 4.52 15.39
N ARG A 88 -13.29 5.83 15.50
CA ARG A 88 -13.65 6.81 14.46
C ARG A 88 -12.99 6.46 13.12
N LYS A 89 -11.69 6.17 13.09
CA LYS A 89 -10.98 5.78 11.85
C LYS A 89 -11.56 4.51 11.24
N ILE A 90 -11.85 3.49 12.04
CA ILE A 90 -12.44 2.23 11.57
C ILE A 90 -13.80 2.50 10.90
N ARG A 91 -14.68 3.27 11.56
CA ARG A 91 -15.99 3.65 10.99
C ARG A 91 -15.88 4.45 9.70
N ASP A 92 -14.95 5.40 9.66
CA ASP A 92 -14.72 6.25 8.48
C ASP A 92 -14.20 5.42 7.29
N GLN A 93 -13.29 4.48 7.54
CA GLN A 93 -12.79 3.54 6.53
C GLN A 93 -13.91 2.64 6.00
N ASP A 94 -14.76 2.10 6.89
CA ASP A 94 -15.92 1.30 6.54
C ASP A 94 -16.89 2.08 5.65
N ARG A 95 -17.18 3.34 6.02
CA ARG A 95 -18.02 4.23 5.23
C ARG A 95 -17.42 4.47 3.84
N ASN A 96 -16.12 4.74 3.76
CA ASN A 96 -15.45 4.98 2.48
C ASN A 96 -15.46 3.74 1.58
N THR A 97 -15.19 2.56 2.15
CA THR A 97 -15.25 1.27 1.45
C THR A 97 -16.65 1.03 0.86
N ARG A 98 -17.71 1.28 1.65
CA ARG A 98 -19.11 1.16 1.20
C ARG A 98 -19.42 2.16 0.08
N ARG A 99 -18.95 3.41 0.21
CA ARG A 99 -19.12 4.45 -0.83
C ARG A 99 -18.47 4.01 -2.14
N MET A 100 -17.24 3.50 -2.10
CA MET A 100 -16.51 3.07 -3.30
C MET A 100 -17.21 1.89 -3.99
N ARG A 101 -17.70 0.91 -3.22
CA ARG A 101 -18.51 -0.21 -3.76
C ARG A 101 -19.78 0.26 -4.47
N ARG A 102 -20.46 1.28 -3.94
CA ARG A 102 -21.64 1.86 -4.60
C ARG A 102 -21.28 2.51 -5.93
N LEU A 103 -20.22 3.33 -5.95
CA LEU A 103 -19.77 4.00 -7.17
C LEU A 103 -19.41 2.98 -8.27
N ALA A 104 -18.69 1.91 -7.93
CA ALA A 104 -18.35 0.83 -8.87
C ALA A 104 -19.61 0.14 -9.45
N ASN A 105 -20.68 0.02 -8.67
CA ASN A 105 -21.93 -0.63 -9.10
C ASN A 105 -22.88 0.30 -9.88
N THR A 106 -22.60 1.62 -9.95
CA THR A 106 -23.48 2.60 -10.62
C THR A 106 -22.99 2.98 -12.03
N THR A 107 -21.81 2.50 -12.44
CA THR A 107 -21.19 2.81 -13.75
C THR A 107 -21.53 1.79 -14.84
N THR A 108 -22.68 1.12 -14.73
CA THR A 108 -23.27 0.26 -15.78
C THR A 108 -24.55 0.90 -16.28
#